data_AF-A0A952ADG2-F1
#
_entry.id   AF-A0A952ADG2-F1
#
_cell.length_a   1.000
_cell.length_b   1.000
_cell.length_c   1.000
_cell.angle_alpha   90.00
_cell.angle_beta   90.00
_cell.angle_gamma   90.00
#
_symmetry.space_group_name_H-M   'P 1'
#
loop_
_entity.id
_entity.type
_entity.pdbx_description
1 polymer ?
#
loop_
_entity_poly.entity_id
_entity_poly.type
_entity_poly.pdbx_seq_one_letter_code
_entity_poly.pdbx_strand_id
1 'polypeptide(L)'
;MRIISYNTNGIRAAIKKGFIDWLKTNPADIICIQETKATEKDIDLKPIHDLGFETYFFSAQKKGYSGVAVFTKIKPENVVYGTQIEQSDFEGRVIQLDFKNVTLIN
;
A
#
# COMPACT_ATOMS: atom_id res chain seq x y z
N MET A 1 -12.93 1.91 12.24
CA MET A 1 -11.74 2.20 11.41
C MET A 1 -10.50 1.87 12.22
N ARG A 2 -9.86 0.74 11.91
CA ARG A 2 -8.56 0.33 12.41
C ARG A 2 -7.54 0.47 11.29
N ILE A 3 -6.44 1.15 11.56
CA ILE A 3 -5.38 1.42 10.60
C ILE A 3 -4.10 0.78 11.12
N ILE A 4 -3.38 0.07 10.26
CA ILE A 4 -2.04 -0.44 10.55
C ILE A 4 -1.05 0.20 9.58
N SER A 5 0.11 0.60 10.08
CA SER A 5 1.25 1.01 9.26
C SER A 5 2.37 -0.01 9.43
N TYR A 6 2.88 -0.53 8.31
CA TYR A 6 3.86 -1.60 8.31
C TYR A 6 4.90 -1.42 7.19
N ASN A 7 6.13 -1.14 7.59
CA ASN A 7 7.27 -1.21 6.69
C ASN A 7 7.67 -2.68 6.49
N THR A 8 7.47 -3.18 5.27
CA THR A 8 7.68 -4.61 4.97
C THR A 8 9.11 -4.95 4.56
N ASN A 9 9.94 -3.94 4.27
CA ASN A 9 11.25 -4.11 3.66
C ASN A 9 11.23 -5.06 2.44
N GLY A 10 10.17 -4.98 1.63
CA GLY A 10 9.90 -5.80 0.46
C GLY A 10 8.64 -6.65 0.61
N ILE A 11 7.56 -6.23 -0.05
CA ILE A 11 6.24 -6.87 0.08
C ILE A 11 6.23 -8.32 -0.41
N ARG A 12 6.99 -8.65 -1.47
CA ARG A 12 7.12 -10.03 -1.96
C ARG A 12 7.74 -10.96 -0.91
N ALA A 13 8.71 -10.47 -0.13
CA ALA A 13 9.31 -11.24 0.95
C ALA A 13 8.33 -11.41 2.12
N ALA A 14 7.55 -10.36 2.45
CA ALA A 14 6.50 -10.44 3.45
C ALA A 14 5.40 -11.45 3.05
N ILE A 15 4.96 -11.47 1.78
CA ILE A 15 4.00 -12.45 1.25
C ILE A 15 4.52 -13.87 1.43
N LYS A 16 5.79 -14.14 1.07
CA LYS A 16 6.42 -15.45 1.30
C LYS A 16 6.49 -15.85 2.78
N LYS A 17 6.47 -14.90 3.70
CA LYS A 17 6.51 -15.10 5.15
C LYS A 17 5.12 -15.11 5.80
N GLY A 18 4.05 -15.25 5.02
CA GLY A 18 2.69 -15.40 5.55
C GLY A 18 1.90 -14.10 5.69
N PHE A 19 2.29 -13.01 5.01
CA PHE A 19 1.53 -11.76 5.05
C PHE A 19 0.06 -11.94 4.63
N ILE A 20 -0.22 -12.74 3.60
CA ILE A 20 -1.60 -13.01 3.16
C ILE A 20 -2.40 -13.78 4.21
N ASP A 21 -1.78 -14.75 4.89
CA ASP A 21 -2.45 -15.47 5.97
C ASP A 21 -2.71 -14.57 7.16
N TRP A 22 -1.81 -13.64 7.44
CA TRP A 22 -2.04 -12.59 8.42
C TRP A 22 -3.20 -11.67 8.02
N LEU A 23 -3.32 -11.27 6.75
CA LEU A 23 -4.48 -10.49 6.28
C LEU A 23 -5.83 -11.22 6.50
N LYS A 24 -5.87 -12.55 6.37
CA LYS A 24 -7.08 -13.36 6.61
C LYS A 24 -7.59 -13.28 8.06
N THR A 25 -6.73 -12.94 9.02
CA THR A 25 -7.13 -12.72 10.42
C THR A 25 -7.97 -11.45 10.63
N ASN A 26 -8.27 -10.73 9.55
CA ASN A 26 -8.98 -9.46 9.54
C ASN A 26 -8.31 -8.40 10.45
N PRO A 27 -7.02 -8.07 10.22
CA PRO A 27 -6.25 -7.31 11.19
C PRO A 27 -6.63 -5.82 11.23
N ALA A 28 -7.14 -5.26 10.13
CA ALA A 28 -7.45 -3.83 10.01
C ALA A 28 -8.40 -3.53 8.83
N ASP A 29 -8.99 -2.34 8.85
CA ASP A 29 -9.78 -1.80 7.73
C ASP A 29 -8.86 -1.22 6.64
N ILE A 30 -7.74 -0.64 7.06
CA ILE A 30 -6.74 0.00 6.20
C ILE A 30 -5.34 -0.44 6.64
N ILE A 31 -4.49 -0.78 5.67
CA ILE A 31 -3.10 -1.18 5.89
C ILE A 31 -2.20 -0.35 4.98
N CYS A 32 -1.39 0.49 5.60
CA CYS A 32 -0.35 1.29 4.99
C CYS A 32 0.95 0.47 4.94
N ILE A 33 1.49 0.30 3.74
CA ILE A 33 2.71 -0.47 3.49
C ILE A 33 3.78 0.47 2.96
N GLN A 34 4.96 0.41 3.55
CA GLN A 34 6.16 1.09 3.06
C GLN A 34 7.23 0.08 2.66
N GLU A 35 8.18 0.56 1.85
CA GLU A 35 9.27 -0.24 1.27
C GLU A 35 8.71 -1.46 0.53
N THR A 36 7.72 -1.26 -0.34
CA THR A 36 7.16 -2.35 -1.14
C THR A 36 8.23 -3.00 -2.02
N LYS A 37 9.18 -2.20 -2.54
CA LYS A 37 10.27 -2.59 -3.45
C LYS A 37 9.74 -3.36 -4.66
N ALA A 38 8.52 -3.05 -5.06
CA ALA A 38 7.76 -3.75 -6.09
C ALA A 38 6.75 -2.80 -6.71
N THR A 39 6.45 -3.06 -7.98
CA THR A 39 5.29 -2.49 -8.67
C THR A 39 4.07 -3.36 -8.45
N GLU A 40 2.90 -2.79 -8.67
CA GLU A 40 1.62 -3.52 -8.62
C GLU A 40 1.64 -4.80 -9.49
N LYS A 41 2.27 -4.71 -10.67
CA LYS A 41 2.39 -5.82 -11.63
C LYS A 41 3.31 -6.95 -11.17
N ASP A 42 4.14 -6.71 -10.17
CA ASP A 42 5.08 -7.72 -9.66
C ASP A 42 4.46 -8.63 -8.58
N ILE A 43 3.19 -8.43 -8.24
CA ILE A 43 2.51 -9.09 -7.13
C ILE A 43 1.21 -9.71 -7.66
N ASP A 44 0.93 -10.95 -7.27
CA ASP A 44 -0.41 -11.51 -7.44
C ASP A 44 -1.34 -10.88 -6.39
N LEU A 45 -2.18 -9.95 -6.83
CA LEU A 45 -3.11 -9.22 -5.97
C LEU A 45 -4.44 -9.96 -5.75
N LYS A 46 -4.73 -11.02 -6.52
CA LYS A 46 -6.00 -11.72 -6.42
C LYS A 46 -6.33 -12.15 -4.98
N PRO A 47 -5.39 -12.74 -4.20
CA PRO A 47 -5.68 -13.10 -2.82
C PRO A 47 -5.99 -11.92 -1.90
N ILE A 48 -5.47 -10.72 -2.20
CA ILE A 48 -5.72 -9.50 -1.43
C ILE A 48 -7.12 -8.95 -1.78
N HIS A 49 -7.45 -8.93 -3.07
CA HIS A 49 -8.77 -8.50 -3.56
C HIS A 49 -9.89 -9.44 -3.12
N ASP A 50 -9.66 -10.76 -3.12
CA ASP A 50 -10.62 -11.76 -2.63
C ASP A 50 -10.95 -11.56 -1.13
N LEU A 51 -10.08 -10.90 -0.36
CA LEU A 51 -10.30 -10.53 1.04
C LEU A 51 -11.05 -9.19 1.22
N GLY A 52 -11.47 -8.58 0.10
CA GLY A 52 -12.23 -7.34 0.05
C GLY A 52 -11.39 -6.07 0.15
N PHE A 53 -10.07 -6.16 0.00
CA PHE A 53 -9.22 -4.97 -0.06
C PHE A 53 -9.12 -4.44 -1.49
N GLU A 54 -9.34 -3.15 -1.68
CA GLU A 54 -8.80 -2.39 -2.80
C GLU A 54 -7.34 -2.03 -2.53
N THR A 55 -6.54 -1.89 -3.58
CA THR A 55 -5.10 -1.68 -3.47
C THR A 55 -4.65 -0.48 -4.29
N TYR A 56 -3.85 0.39 -3.69
CA TYR A 56 -3.31 1.58 -4.35
C TYR A 56 -1.79 1.59 -4.16
N PHE A 57 -1.03 1.67 -5.25
CA PHE A 57 0.44 1.62 -5.23
C PHE A 57 1.05 2.89 -5.79
N PHE A 58 2.04 3.43 -5.09
CA PHE A 58 2.96 4.40 -5.66
C PHE A 58 4.38 3.84 -5.60
N SER A 59 4.88 3.39 -6.74
CA SER A 59 6.16 2.70 -6.82
C SER A 59 7.28 3.63 -7.29
N ALA A 60 8.48 3.42 -6.78
CA ALA A 60 9.67 4.10 -7.29
C ALA A 60 9.90 3.77 -8.78
N GLN A 61 10.47 4.71 -9.53
CA GLN A 61 10.91 4.46 -10.91
C GLN A 61 12.06 3.45 -10.97
N LYS A 62 12.94 3.46 -9.96
CA LYS A 62 14.00 2.47 -9.80
C LYS A 62 13.41 1.14 -9.33
N LYS A 63 13.55 0.09 -10.16
CA LYS A 63 13.10 -1.27 -9.82
C LYS A 63 13.73 -1.76 -8.52
N GLY A 64 12.90 -2.38 -7.66
CA GLY A 64 13.37 -2.98 -6.41
C GLY A 64 13.67 -1.99 -5.29
N TYR A 65 13.26 -0.72 -5.42
CA TYR A 65 13.58 0.34 -4.46
C TYR A 65 12.30 1.00 -3.93
N SER A 66 12.33 1.40 -2.65
CA SER A 66 11.29 2.14 -1.93
C SER A 66 9.85 1.74 -2.29
N GLY A 67 8.97 2.68 -2.61
CA GLY A 67 7.57 2.44 -2.93
C GLY A 67 6.66 2.30 -1.71
N VAL A 68 5.45 2.84 -1.82
CA VAL A 68 4.37 2.72 -0.83
C VAL A 68 3.12 2.09 -1.46
N ALA A 69 2.29 1.48 -0.61
CA ALA A 69 0.98 1.00 -1.01
C ALA A 69 -0.03 1.08 0.13
N VAL A 70 -1.30 1.29 -0.20
CA VAL A 70 -2.40 1.23 0.78
C VAL A 70 -3.39 0.15 0.36
N PHE A 71 -3.69 -0.77 1.27
CA PHE A 71 -4.74 -1.77 1.12
C PHE A 71 -5.91 -1.35 2.01
N THR A 72 -7.09 -1.14 1.43
CA THR A 72 -8.25 -0.63 2.16
C THR A 72 -9.52 -1.40 1.81
N LYS A 73 -10.33 -1.73 2.82
CA LYS A 73 -11.71 -2.25 2.61
C LYS A 73 -12.74 -1.15 2.42
N ILE A 74 -12.33 0.09 2.69
CA ILE A 74 -13.15 1.29 2.57
C ILE A 74 -12.74 1.97 1.28
N LYS A 75 -13.70 2.23 0.39
CA LYS A 75 -13.45 2.96 -0.84
C LYS A 75 -13.12 4.44 -0.51
N PRO A 76 -11.94 4.95 -0.90
CA PRO A 76 -11.61 6.36 -0.72
C PRO A 76 -12.45 7.25 -1.66
N GLU A 77 -12.66 8.50 -1.27
CA GLU A 77 -13.30 9.54 -2.08
C GLU A 77 -12.32 10.14 -3.10
N ASN A 78 -11.03 10.18 -2.74
CA ASN A 78 -9.96 10.69 -3.58
C ASN A 78 -8.64 9.96 -3.29
N VAL A 79 -7.79 9.87 -4.31
CA VAL A 79 -6.45 9.27 -4.22
C VAL A 79 -5.46 10.18 -4.92
N VAL A 80 -4.43 10.64 -4.20
CA VAL A 80 -3.37 11.49 -4.74
C VAL A 80 -2.04 10.75 -4.63
N TYR A 81 -1.33 10.68 -5.77
CA TYR A 81 -0.02 10.03 -5.87
C TYR A 81 1.08 11.09 -5.86
N GLY A 82 2.02 10.95 -4.93
CA GLY A 82 3.14 11.87 -4.79
C GLY A 82 2.80 13.19 -4.11
N THR A 83 3.81 14.05 -4.01
CA THR A 83 3.76 15.36 -3.36
C THR A 83 4.12 16.50 -4.30
N GLN A 84 4.36 16.22 -5.59
CA GLN A 84 4.90 17.15 -6.57
C GLN A 84 6.34 17.60 -6.25
N ILE A 85 7.01 16.89 -5.33
CA ILE A 85 8.43 17.07 -5.03
C ILE A 85 9.18 15.99 -5.78
N GLU A 86 9.89 16.37 -6.84
CA GLU A 86 10.51 15.46 -7.80
C GLU A 86 11.31 14.32 -7.14
N GLN A 87 12.15 14.65 -6.15
CA GLN A 87 12.95 13.65 -5.44
C GLN A 87 12.10 12.61 -4.69
N SER A 88 11.01 13.04 -4.06
CA SER A 88 10.08 12.16 -3.34
C SER A 88 9.29 11.28 -4.30
N ASP A 89 8.82 11.87 -5.40
CA ASP A 89 7.93 11.22 -6.36
C ASP A 89 8.67 10.22 -7.24
N PHE A 90 9.93 10.50 -7.58
CA PHE A 90 10.81 9.53 -8.25
C PHE A 90 10.99 8.26 -7.43
N GLU A 91 11.02 8.40 -6.10
CA GLU A 91 11.19 7.30 -5.15
C GLU A 91 9.86 6.66 -4.70
N GLY A 92 8.71 7.20 -5.11
CA GLY A 92 7.41 6.60 -4.81
C GLY A 92 7.08 6.61 -3.31
N ARG A 93 7.34 7.72 -2.60
CA ARG A 93 7.36 7.72 -1.13
C ARG A 93 6.06 8.08 -0.42
N VAL A 94 5.13 8.71 -1.13
CA VAL A 94 3.92 9.27 -0.50
C VAL A 94 2.71 8.98 -1.37
N ILE A 95 1.69 8.41 -0.75
CA ILE A 95 0.34 8.32 -1.31
C ILE A 95 -0.66 8.84 -0.29
N GLN A 96 -1.61 9.63 -0.77
CA GLN A 96 -2.71 10.16 0.03
C GLN A 96 -4.02 9.50 -0.40
N LEU A 97 -4.78 9.03 0.59
CA LEU A 97 -6.16 8.59 0.41
C LEU A 97 -7.07 9.46 1.29
N ASP A 98 -8.07 10.08 0.69
CA ASP A 98 -9.07 10.84 1.41
C ASP A 98 -10.34 10.00 1.61
N PHE A 99 -10.82 9.97 2.84
CA PHE A 99 -12.10 9.40 3.22
C PHE A 99 -12.89 10.51 3.89
N LYS A 100 -14.20 10.69 3.63
CA LYS A 100 -15.11 11.67 4.28
C LYS A 100 -14.43 12.78 5.12
N ASN A 101 -14.11 12.48 6.39
CA ASN A 101 -13.56 13.43 7.36
C ASN A 101 -12.08 13.16 7.75
N VAL A 102 -11.40 12.26 7.04
CA VAL A 102 -10.05 11.77 7.37
C VAL A 102 -9.19 11.70 6.10
N THR A 103 -8.11 12.46 6.10
CA THR A 103 -7.01 12.30 5.13
C THR A 103 -5.97 11.36 5.71
N LEU A 104 -5.66 10.30 4.98
CA LEU A 104 -4.62 9.34 5.31
C LEU A 104 -3.39 9.58 4.43
N ILE A 105 -2.23 9.74 5.06
CA ILE A 105 -0.94 9.79 4.39
C ILE A 105 -0.19 8.49 4.69
N ASN A 106 0.33 7.87 3.65
CA ASN A 106 1.25 6.75 3.73
C ASN A 106 2.53 7.02 2.94
#